data_AF-A0A8J2LZR1-F1
#
_entry.id   AF-A0A8J2LZR1-F1
#
_cell.length_a   1.000
_cell.length_b   1.000
_cell.length_c   1.000
_cell.angle_alpha   90.00
_cell.angle_beta   90.00
_cell.angle_gamma   90.00
#
_symmetry.space_group_name_H-M   'P 1'
#
loop_
_entity.id
_entity.type
_entity.pdbx_description
1 polymer ?
#
loop_
_entity_poly.entity_id
_entity_poly.type
_entity_poly.pdbx_seq_one_letter_code
_entity_poly.pdbx_strand_id
1 'polypeptide(L)'
;MLIAVLETPSHALFHTCAFNGKINELKGRLFRAAQSSRKQNVATEDVIEETRAMLEFGLTREHLQNLPRKELFPKKAVYNVEDVYHKALQVHGSERGIHQRMRLYQRYLYQNPLFDERKQKKNQSILLAAEVVKLRF
;
A
#
# COMPACT_ATOMS: atom_id res chain seq x y z
N MET A 1 52.80 -33.61 -41.66
CA MET A 1 53.06 -33.68 -40.20
C MET A 1 52.73 -32.33 -39.58
N LEU A 2 52.15 -32.39 -38.38
CA LEU A 2 51.58 -31.32 -37.54
C LEU A 2 52.36 -30.00 -37.52
N ILE A 3 51.66 -28.88 -37.30
CA ILE A 3 51.83 -28.03 -36.11
C ILE A 3 50.58 -27.17 -35.92
N ALA A 4 50.12 -27.17 -34.67
CA ALA A 4 48.93 -26.55 -34.12
C ALA A 4 49.03 -25.01 -34.08
N VAL A 5 47.88 -24.33 -34.22
CA VAL A 5 47.73 -22.93 -33.81
C VAL A 5 46.63 -22.84 -32.76
N LEU A 6 47.08 -23.05 -31.52
CA LEU A 6 46.78 -22.29 -30.31
C LEU A 6 45.41 -21.55 -30.27
N GLU A 7 44.42 -22.15 -29.62
CA GLU A 7 43.23 -21.44 -29.13
C GLU A 7 43.62 -20.58 -27.92
N THR A 8 43.41 -19.26 -28.01
CA THR A 8 43.60 -18.35 -26.87
C THR A 8 42.35 -18.33 -26.00
N PRO A 9 42.42 -18.60 -24.69
CA PRO A 9 41.29 -18.35 -23.81
C PRO A 9 41.15 -16.85 -23.56
N SER A 10 40.02 -16.27 -23.98
CA SER A 10 39.64 -14.90 -23.66
C SER A 10 39.35 -14.79 -22.16
N HIS A 11 40.37 -14.44 -21.37
CA HIS A 11 40.20 -14.09 -19.96
C HIS A 11 39.38 -12.80 -19.84
N ALA A 12 38.13 -12.92 -19.41
CA ALA A 12 37.34 -11.78 -18.98
C ALA A 12 37.97 -11.20 -17.70
N LEU A 13 38.64 -10.06 -17.84
CA LEU A 13 39.13 -9.28 -16.71
C LEU A 13 37.93 -8.62 -16.04
N PHE A 14 37.43 -9.23 -14.97
CA PHE A 14 36.53 -8.55 -14.06
C PHE A 14 37.34 -7.51 -13.28
N HIS A 15 37.13 -6.24 -13.60
CA HIS A 15 37.61 -5.15 -12.76
C HIS A 15 36.87 -5.21 -11.42
N THR A 16 37.48 -5.85 -10.42
CA THR A 16 37.08 -5.71 -9.03
C THR A 16 37.48 -4.31 -8.57
N CYS A 17 36.54 -3.37 -8.66
CA CYS A 17 36.70 -2.05 -8.05
C CYS A 17 36.87 -2.24 -6.54
N ALA A 18 38.06 -1.93 -6.02
CA ALA A 18 38.33 -1.91 -4.60
C ALA A 18 37.38 -0.93 -3.91
N PHE A 19 36.42 -1.49 -3.17
CA PHE A 19 35.39 -0.74 -2.48
C PHE A 19 36.00 -0.09 -1.24
N ASN A 20 36.36 1.19 -1.38
CA ASN A 20 37.05 1.94 -0.33
C ASN A 20 36.04 2.47 0.71
N GLY A 21 35.84 1.72 1.78
CA GLY A 21 35.69 2.18 3.18
C GLY A 21 34.62 3.22 3.59
N LYS A 22 33.79 3.79 2.72
CA LYS A 22 32.82 4.84 3.08
C LYS A 22 31.36 4.42 2.86
N ILE A 23 30.96 3.27 3.43
CA ILE A 23 29.56 2.81 3.40
C ILE A 23 28.63 3.78 4.14
N ASN A 24 29.15 4.45 5.18
CA ASN A 24 28.33 5.23 6.10
C ASN A 24 27.80 6.54 5.49
N GLU A 25 28.51 7.17 4.56
CA GLU A 25 28.02 8.37 3.83
C GLU A 25 26.96 8.04 2.77
N LEU A 26 27.02 6.83 2.19
CA LEU A 26 26.12 6.41 1.10
C LEU A 26 24.84 5.74 1.59
N LYS A 27 24.79 5.26 2.84
CA LYS A 27 23.64 4.57 3.45
C LYS A 27 22.31 5.36 3.36
N GLY A 28 22.36 6.69 3.27
CA GLY A 28 21.17 7.53 3.13
C GLY A 28 20.75 7.85 1.68
N ARG A 29 21.67 7.75 0.71
CA ARG A 29 21.42 8.16 -0.68
C ARG A 29 21.09 6.99 -1.60
N LEU A 30 21.65 5.80 -1.35
CA LEU A 30 21.44 4.60 -2.17
C LEU A 30 19.98 4.13 -2.23
N PHE A 31 19.16 4.45 -1.22
CA PHE A 31 17.75 4.03 -1.17
C PHE A 31 16.75 5.15 -1.41
N ARG A 32 17.21 6.38 -1.70
CA ARG A 32 16.32 7.55 -1.88
C ARG A 32 15.41 7.41 -3.10
N ALA A 33 15.88 6.76 -4.17
CA ALA A 33 15.07 6.48 -5.37
C ALA A 33 14.09 5.31 -5.17
N ALA A 34 14.35 4.42 -4.21
CA ALA A 34 13.48 3.29 -3.86
C ALA A 34 12.43 3.65 -2.79
N GLN A 35 12.45 4.88 -2.27
CA GLN A 35 11.42 5.33 -1.34
C GLN A 35 10.11 5.49 -2.09
N SER A 36 9.24 4.50 -1.98
CA SER A 36 7.86 4.62 -2.43
C SER A 36 7.28 5.87 -1.78
N SER A 37 6.90 6.87 -2.59
CA SER A 37 6.07 7.98 -2.13
C SER A 37 4.78 7.38 -1.60
N ARG A 38 4.72 7.13 -0.29
CA ARG A 38 3.49 6.74 0.39
C ARG A 38 2.61 7.99 0.40
N LYS A 39 1.84 8.18 -0.67
CA LYS A 39 0.65 9.03 -0.60
C LYS A 39 -0.20 8.46 0.53
N GLN A 40 -0.31 9.20 1.63
CA GLN A 40 -1.29 8.89 2.66
C GLN A 40 -2.64 8.79 1.95
N ASN A 41 -3.34 7.68 2.14
CA ASN A 41 -4.75 7.62 1.81
C ASN A 41 -5.42 8.60 2.79
N VAL A 42 -5.59 9.85 2.38
CA VAL A 42 -6.43 10.81 3.11
C VAL A 42 -7.85 10.31 2.89
N ALA A 43 -8.28 9.41 3.77
CA ALA A 43 -9.68 9.08 3.91
C ALA A 43 -10.33 10.31 4.54
N THR A 44 -10.79 11.24 3.70
CA THR A 44 -11.76 12.25 4.13
C THR A 44 -13.01 11.50 4.59
N GLU A 45 -13.55 11.84 5.76
CA GLU A 45 -14.68 11.13 6.38
C GLU A 45 -15.90 11.06 5.45
N ASP A 46 -16.04 12.03 4.55
CA ASP A 46 -17.18 12.16 3.64
C ASP A 46 -17.06 11.32 2.35
N VAL A 47 -15.92 10.68 2.10
CA VAL A 47 -15.66 10.03 0.80
C VAL A 47 -15.04 8.64 0.97
N ILE A 48 -15.54 7.69 0.19
CA ILE A 48 -15.16 6.28 0.28
C ILE A 48 -14.70 5.72 -1.08
N GLU A 49 -13.61 4.96 -1.05
CA GLU A 49 -13.09 4.25 -2.23
C GLU A 49 -14.04 3.12 -2.64
N GLU A 50 -14.13 2.84 -3.94
CA GLU A 50 -14.96 1.76 -4.52
C GLU A 50 -14.78 0.41 -3.80
N THR A 51 -13.53 -0.02 -3.64
CA THR A 51 -13.20 -1.31 -3.02
C THR A 51 -13.65 -1.36 -1.57
N ARG A 52 -13.49 -0.26 -0.83
CA ARG A 52 -13.93 -0.15 0.56
C ARG A 52 -15.46 -0.18 0.63
N ALA A 53 -16.15 0.55 -0.24
CA ALA A 53 -17.61 0.57 -0.29
C ALA A 53 -18.19 -0.84 -0.57
N MET A 54 -17.60 -1.59 -1.50
CA MET A 54 -18.01 -2.96 -1.80
C MET A 54 -17.87 -3.88 -0.58
N LEU A 55 -16.77 -3.76 0.16
CA LEU A 55 -16.50 -4.61 1.33
C LEU A 55 -17.33 -4.22 2.55
N GLU A 56 -17.40 -2.92 2.86
CA GLU A 56 -18.04 -2.38 4.05
C GLU A 56 -19.57 -2.44 3.95
N PHE A 57 -20.13 -2.03 2.81
CA PHE A 57 -21.57 -2.01 2.56
C PHE A 57 -22.07 -3.22 1.78
N GLY A 58 -21.19 -4.12 1.33
CA GLY A 58 -21.61 -5.30 0.56
C GLY A 58 -22.19 -4.99 -0.82
N LEU A 59 -21.78 -3.87 -1.43
CA LEU A 59 -22.26 -3.45 -2.75
C LEU A 59 -21.47 -4.11 -3.88
N THR A 60 -22.11 -4.29 -5.04
CA THR A 60 -21.43 -4.70 -6.26
C THR A 60 -20.91 -3.48 -7.01
N ARG A 61 -20.00 -3.72 -7.95
CA ARG A 61 -19.46 -2.67 -8.82
C ARG A 61 -20.55 -1.96 -9.64
N GLU A 62 -21.53 -2.70 -10.12
CA GLU A 62 -22.66 -2.17 -10.88
C GLU A 62 -23.50 -1.19 -10.06
N HIS A 63 -23.71 -1.49 -8.76
CA HIS A 63 -24.43 -0.59 -7.87
C HIS A 63 -23.71 0.76 -7.70
N LEU A 64 -22.37 0.72 -7.67
CA LEU A 64 -21.53 1.91 -7.49
C LEU A 64 -21.37 2.73 -8.79
N GLN A 65 -21.39 2.09 -9.96
CA GLN A 65 -21.32 2.79 -11.25
C GLN A 65 -22.50 3.75 -11.49
N ASN A 66 -23.64 3.48 -10.86
CA ASN A 66 -24.83 4.34 -10.93
C ASN A 66 -24.74 5.58 -10.03
N LEU A 67 -23.72 5.68 -9.16
CA LEU A 67 -23.56 6.78 -8.22
C LEU A 67 -22.64 7.88 -8.80
N PRO A 68 -22.85 9.15 -8.40
CA PRO A 68 -21.99 10.24 -8.83
C PRO A 68 -20.56 10.00 -8.35
N ARG A 69 -19.63 9.89 -9.30
CA ARG A 69 -18.21 9.68 -9.01
C ARG A 69 -17.53 11.01 -8.70
N LYS A 70 -16.82 11.10 -7.57
CA LYS A 70 -15.92 12.23 -7.29
C LYS A 70 -14.58 11.99 -7.97
N GLU A 71 -14.21 12.86 -8.91
CA GLU A 71 -12.95 12.79 -9.67
C GLU A 71 -11.75 13.32 -8.87
N LEU A 72 -11.57 12.85 -7.63
CA LEU A 72 -10.41 13.22 -6.81
C LEU A 72 -9.12 12.58 -7.35
N PHE A 73 -9.21 11.42 -8.00
CA PHE A 73 -8.06 10.72 -8.58
C PHE A 73 -8.44 9.94 -9.85
N PRO A 74 -7.65 10.03 -10.93
CA PRO A 74 -7.94 9.30 -12.18
C PRO A 74 -7.86 7.77 -11.99
N LYS A 75 -7.07 7.30 -11.02
CA LYS A 75 -6.80 5.88 -10.78
C LYS A 75 -7.75 5.19 -9.80
N LYS A 76 -8.47 5.95 -8.96
CA LYS A 76 -9.35 5.38 -7.92
C LYS A 76 -10.73 6.01 -8.05
N ALA A 77 -11.77 5.20 -8.17
CA ALA A 77 -13.13 5.69 -8.06
C ALA A 77 -13.46 5.92 -6.58
N VAL A 78 -13.98 7.12 -6.30
CA VAL A 78 -14.32 7.56 -4.95
C VAL A 78 -15.75 8.12 -4.99
N TYR A 79 -16.54 7.79 -3.98
CA TYR A 79 -17.96 8.11 -3.90
C TYR A 79 -18.28 8.79 -2.58
N ASN A 80 -19.35 9.56 -2.53
CA ASN A 80 -19.85 10.12 -1.27
C ASN A 80 -20.35 8.99 -0.36
N VAL A 81 -20.05 9.06 0.93
CA VAL A 81 -20.47 8.03 1.90
C VAL A 81 -22.00 8.00 2.03
N GLU A 82 -22.66 9.17 2.04
CA GLU A 82 -24.12 9.27 2.14
C GLU A 82 -24.83 8.60 0.96
N ASP A 83 -24.39 8.89 -0.27
CA ASP A 83 -24.96 8.29 -1.49
C ASP A 83 -24.78 6.77 -1.49
N VAL A 84 -23.61 6.30 -1.06
CA VAL A 84 -23.31 4.87 -0.91
C VAL A 84 -24.21 4.24 0.16
N TYR A 85 -24.44 4.91 1.28
CA TYR A 85 -25.34 4.43 2.33
C TYR A 85 -26.79 4.33 1.84
N HIS A 86 -27.30 5.36 1.17
CA HIS A 86 -28.64 5.32 0.58
C HIS A 86 -28.77 4.21 -0.46
N LYS A 87 -27.73 4.00 -1.29
CA LYS A 87 -27.72 2.89 -2.24
C LYS A 87 -27.71 1.53 -1.56
N ALA A 88 -26.93 1.39 -0.49
CA ALA A 88 -26.92 0.19 0.34
C ALA A 88 -28.29 -0.07 0.96
N LEU A 89 -29.00 0.98 1.39
CA LEU A 89 -30.35 0.85 1.96
C LEU A 89 -31.34 0.35 0.91
N GLN A 90 -31.24 0.82 -0.34
CA GLN A 90 -32.05 0.31 -1.45
C GLN A 90 -31.77 -1.16 -1.75
N VAL A 91 -30.50 -1.59 -1.71
CA VAL A 91 -30.09 -2.95 -2.06
C VAL A 91 -30.40 -3.95 -0.95
N HIS A 92 -30.12 -3.61 0.31
CA HIS A 92 -30.33 -4.49 1.46
C HIS A 92 -31.74 -4.39 2.05
N GLY A 93 -32.49 -3.34 1.71
CA GLY A 93 -33.86 -3.10 2.16
C GLY A 93 -34.01 -2.72 3.64
N SER A 94 -32.95 -2.79 4.44
CA SER A 94 -32.98 -2.43 5.86
C SER A 94 -31.63 -1.98 6.41
N GLU A 95 -31.66 -1.08 7.38
CA GLU A 95 -30.46 -0.62 8.09
C GLU A 95 -29.79 -1.74 8.89
N ARG A 96 -30.61 -2.67 9.43
CA ARG A 96 -30.12 -3.82 10.18
C ARG A 96 -29.20 -4.71 9.33
N GLY A 97 -29.56 -4.94 8.06
CA GLY A 97 -28.73 -5.70 7.13
C GLY A 97 -27.37 -5.03 6.87
N ILE A 98 -27.39 -3.71 6.67
CA ILE A 98 -26.17 -2.91 6.49
C ILE A 98 -25.28 -3.02 7.73
N HIS A 99 -25.81 -2.78 8.92
CA HIS A 99 -25.04 -2.84 10.16
C HIS A 99 -24.46 -4.24 10.43
N GLN A 100 -25.21 -5.30 10.11
CA GLN A 100 -24.69 -6.67 10.21
C GLN A 100 -23.49 -6.86 9.27
N ARG A 101 -23.58 -6.37 8.04
CA ARG A 101 -22.48 -6.43 7.08
C ARG A 101 -21.25 -5.65 7.54
N MET A 102 -21.45 -4.43 8.04
CA MET A 102 -20.38 -3.60 8.59
C MET A 102 -19.68 -4.29 9.76
N ARG A 103 -20.43 -4.92 10.69
CA ARG A 103 -19.84 -5.69 11.80
C ARG A 103 -19.00 -6.87 11.30
N LEU A 104 -19.46 -7.60 10.28
CA LEU A 104 -18.70 -8.69 9.69
C LEU A 104 -17.40 -8.17 9.04
N TYR A 105 -17.46 -7.04 8.35
CA TYR A 105 -16.27 -6.41 7.77
C TYR A 105 -15.29 -5.95 8.85
N GLN A 106 -15.76 -5.29 9.90
CA GLN A 106 -14.92 -4.91 11.05
C GLN A 106 -14.28 -6.15 11.69
N ARG A 107 -15.06 -7.21 11.89
CA ARG A 107 -14.56 -8.48 12.40
C ARG A 107 -13.47 -9.06 11.50
N TYR A 108 -13.66 -9.05 10.18
CA TYR A 108 -12.65 -9.49 9.22
C TYR A 108 -11.37 -8.65 9.30
N LEU A 109 -11.48 -7.32 9.46
CA LEU A 109 -10.28 -6.48 9.59
C LEU A 109 -9.51 -6.79 10.86
N TYR A 110 -10.17 -6.90 12.01
CA TYR A 110 -9.50 -6.99 13.31
C TYR A 110 -9.24 -8.41 13.81
N GLN A 111 -9.88 -9.43 13.24
CA GLN A 111 -9.61 -10.84 13.59
C GLN A 111 -8.68 -11.53 12.59
N ASN A 112 -8.19 -10.80 11.58
CA ASN A 112 -7.21 -11.34 10.66
C ASN A 112 -5.81 -11.18 11.29
N PRO A 113 -5.10 -12.26 11.63
CA PRO A 113 -3.79 -12.18 12.29
C PRO A 113 -2.77 -11.35 11.50
N LEU A 114 -2.93 -11.29 10.17
CA LEU A 114 -2.12 -10.43 9.28
C LEU A 114 -2.34 -8.93 9.50
N PHE A 115 -3.50 -8.52 10.01
CA PHE A 115 -3.81 -7.11 10.29
C PHE A 115 -3.15 -6.64 11.58
N ASP A 116 -3.15 -7.47 12.62
CA ASP A 116 -2.49 -7.17 13.90
C ASP A 116 -0.98 -7.01 13.73
N GLU A 117 -0.34 -7.89 12.96
CA GLU A 117 1.09 -7.76 12.65
C GLU A 117 1.42 -6.45 11.92
N ARG A 118 0.57 -6.03 10.97
CA ARG A 118 0.75 -4.76 10.24
C ARG A 118 0.55 -3.56 11.16
N LYS A 119 -0.42 -3.62 12.07
CA LYS A 119 -0.67 -2.55 13.05
C LYS A 119 0.48 -2.43 14.06
N GLN A 120 0.98 -3.55 14.56
CA GLN A 120 2.14 -3.57 15.46
C GLN A 120 3.41 -3.04 14.78
N LYS A 121 3.73 -3.50 13.57
CA LYS A 121 4.88 -2.99 12.79
C LYS A 121 4.75 -1.48 12.51
N LYS A 122 3.55 -1.00 12.21
CA LYS A 122 3.29 0.44 12.02
C LYS A 122 3.55 1.22 13.31
N ASN A 123 3.02 0.77 14.45
CA ASN A 123 3.20 1.44 15.73
C ASN A 123 4.67 1.44 16.17
N GLN A 124 5.39 0.32 16.01
CA GLN A 124 6.83 0.25 16.27
C GLN A 124 7.62 1.21 15.38
N SER A 125 7.30 1.31 14.09
CA SER A 125 7.97 2.26 13.20
C SER A 125 7.73 3.73 13.56
N ILE A 126 6.55 4.05 14.10
CA ILE A 126 6.21 5.41 14.56
C ILE A 126 6.97 5.73 15.86
N LEU A 127 7.03 4.78 16.80
CA LEU A 127 7.78 4.94 18.04
C LEU A 127 9.29 5.12 17.77
N LEU A 128 9.87 4.30 16.91
CA LEU A 128 11.27 4.42 16.50
C LEU A 128 11.54 5.76 15.79
N ALA A 129 10.63 6.24 14.95
CA ALA A 129 10.76 7.55 14.32
C ALA A 129 10.68 8.71 15.33
N ALA A 130 9.81 8.60 16.34
CA ALA A 130 9.68 9.60 17.40
C ALA A 130 10.93 9.63 18.32
N GLU A 131 11.52 8.47 18.60
CA GLU A 131 12.73 8.34 19.40
C GLU A 131 13.97 8.92 18.69
N VAL A 132 14.08 8.71 17.37
CA VAL A 132 15.13 9.32 16.53
C VAL A 132 15.02 10.86 16.47
N VAL A 133 13.81 11.42 16.54
CA VAL A 133 13.63 12.88 16.61
C VAL A 133 14.03 13.43 17.98
N LYS A 134 13.80 12.67 19.05
CA LYS A 134 14.14 13.07 20.43
C LYS A 134 15.65 13.09 20.70
N LEU A 135 16.44 12.28 19.98
CA LEU A 135 17.91 12.20 20.10
C LEU A 135 18.66 13.20 19.20
N ARG A 136 17.94 14.07 18.47
CA ARG A 136 18.50 15.08 17.57
C ARG A 136 18.41 16.51 18.12
N PHE A 137 17.87 16.68 19.32
CA PHE A 137 17.88 17.91 20.11
C PHE A 137 18.64 17.64 21.41
#